data_AF-A0A183ARN9-F1
#
_entry.id   AF-A0A183ARN9-F1
#
_cell.length_a   1.000
_cell.length_b   1.000
_cell.length_c   1.000
_cell.angle_alpha   90.00
_cell.angle_beta   90.00
_cell.angle_gamma   90.00
#
_symmetry.space_group_name_H-M   'P 1'
#
loop_
_entity.id
_entity.type
_entity.pdbx_description
1 polymer ?
#
loop_
_entity_poly.entity_id
_entity_poly.type
_entity_poly.pdbx_seq_one_letter_code
_entity_poly.pdbx_strand_id
1 'polypeptide(L)'
;EDDDDDEDEDEIYDVSRSLQSSTSTRRPAFVVSEARDTVVKRPVIGSRLKHRENELESIRQDFLATEHGSDRDSDQDAEWERQQIQKALITQNPAVLEALQPTSRTDSGTSIDPDSTDPLFAGLNAANVTLENVKASLLQKYEKVSQSLSEHDAALNQARADLERGRQVQTDCRKQLPELAKKFSYAQNLKSYVDDLVECFNEKMTKLEYLERKSTILLRERYQKLVERRRLDMKDMADLATQTSTATPNSASKNSDEAKQLEARRRRCAERESRRMRRQRARENSSGSQIPVLAHLDGMSTDDEEPQSVIAKRKADLDALLVDARSLFEDVVDEYCHLPSIFQRFADWHAQFPQSYAEAYVALCLPQLFSPLVRIQLIGWNPTAVNSTRLDQMDWFRDLLDFACLPTGPAVESKPAVTELAVNGASTEATDDTLRLLPYTVEKVVLKRLNELVSASWDPLSGRESHQLVHLIRDLTVTYPTLCAGSRSTEQLFETIVKRMEVTIQEDIFIPLYPKQ
;
A
#
# COMPACT_ATOMS: atom_id res chain seq x y z
N GLU A 1 49.19 -71.70 10.61
CA GLU A 1 49.57 -70.38 10.07
C GLU A 1 48.67 -70.15 8.85
N ASP A 2 47.37 -70.43 8.98
CA ASP A 2 46.30 -69.52 9.49
C ASP A 2 46.04 -68.47 8.39
N ASP A 3 45.32 -68.74 7.29
CA ASP A 3 43.94 -69.28 7.11
C ASP A 3 42.95 -68.50 8.02
N ASP A 4 41.84 -67.93 7.61
CA ASP A 4 41.01 -68.05 6.41
C ASP A 4 40.06 -66.83 6.31
N ASP A 5 39.38 -66.79 5.16
CA ASP A 5 38.09 -66.14 4.88
C ASP A 5 37.06 -66.26 6.02
N ASP A 6 36.00 -65.44 6.00
CA ASP A 6 34.63 -65.91 6.23
C ASP A 6 33.63 -64.81 5.83
N GLU A 7 33.00 -65.07 4.68
CA GLU A 7 31.65 -64.63 4.35
C GLU A 7 30.68 -65.29 5.34
N ASP A 8 29.66 -64.57 5.82
CA ASP A 8 28.44 -65.21 6.30
C ASP A 8 27.23 -64.44 5.77
N GLU A 9 26.50 -65.14 4.92
CA GLU A 9 25.16 -64.87 4.42
C GLU A 9 24.09 -65.13 5.50
N ASP A 10 22.93 -64.51 5.29
CA ASP A 10 21.58 -64.98 5.64
C ASP A 10 21.19 -65.23 7.12
N GLU A 11 20.17 -64.52 7.60
CA GLU A 11 18.83 -65.14 7.66
C GLU A 11 17.71 -64.18 8.08
N ILE A 12 16.58 -64.47 7.47
CA ILE A 12 15.27 -63.86 7.52
C ILE A 12 14.57 -64.16 8.85
N TYR A 13 13.96 -63.15 9.47
CA TYR A 13 12.71 -63.36 10.24
C TYR A 13 11.69 -62.27 9.92
N ASP A 14 10.81 -62.60 8.97
CA ASP A 14 9.45 -62.08 8.90
C ASP A 14 8.62 -62.77 10.00
N VAL A 15 8.05 -61.99 10.93
CA VAL A 15 6.74 -62.31 11.52
C VAL A 15 5.95 -61.02 11.66
N SER A 16 5.23 -60.72 10.58
CA SER A 16 3.87 -60.19 10.60
C SER A 16 3.08 -60.48 11.90
N ARG A 17 2.58 -59.42 12.57
CA ARG A 17 1.25 -59.46 13.21
C ARG A 17 0.53 -58.12 13.09
N SER A 18 -0.33 -58.11 12.08
CA SER A 18 -1.53 -57.29 11.93
C SER A 18 -2.44 -57.32 13.17
N LEU A 19 -3.05 -56.16 13.47
CA LEU A 19 -4.44 -55.94 13.91
C LEU A 19 -4.63 -54.41 14.02
N GLN A 20 -5.00 -53.70 12.95
CA GLN A 20 -6.39 -53.36 12.56
C GLN A 20 -7.32 -52.91 13.71
N SER A 21 -7.62 -51.60 13.73
CA SER A 21 -8.96 -51.01 13.93
C SER A 21 -8.87 -49.50 13.65
N SER A 22 -9.18 -49.04 12.43
CA SER A 22 -10.46 -48.44 12.02
C SER A 22 -10.53 -46.90 12.18
N THR A 23 -10.17 -46.22 11.08
CA THR A 23 -10.95 -45.17 10.39
C THR A 23 -11.70 -44.09 11.21
N SER A 24 -11.29 -42.83 11.07
CA SER A 24 -12.19 -41.79 10.52
C SER A 24 -11.39 -40.61 9.95
N THR A 25 -11.78 -40.24 8.73
CA THR A 25 -11.20 -39.31 7.76
C THR A 25 -11.00 -37.86 8.25
N ARG A 26 -9.76 -37.35 8.14
CA ARG A 26 -9.44 -35.91 7.99
C ARG A 26 -8.74 -35.68 6.64
N ARG A 27 -9.12 -34.58 5.98
CA ARG A 27 -8.77 -34.18 4.61
C ARG A 27 -7.28 -33.78 4.48
N PRO A 28 -6.65 -33.90 3.29
CA PRO A 28 -5.20 -33.89 3.15
C PRO A 28 -4.66 -32.46 3.10
N ALA A 29 -3.80 -32.13 4.04
CA ALA A 29 -2.89 -31.00 3.95
C ALA A 29 -1.48 -31.54 4.22
N PHE A 30 -0.54 -31.15 3.38
CA PHE A 30 0.91 -31.40 3.48
C PHE A 30 1.38 -32.81 3.10
N VAL A 31 1.68 -32.98 1.81
CA VAL A 31 2.80 -33.83 1.38
C VAL A 31 3.89 -32.87 0.90
N VAL A 32 4.90 -32.65 1.76
CA VAL A 32 6.17 -32.04 1.34
C VAL A 32 7.13 -33.20 1.13
N SER A 33 7.61 -33.32 -0.11
CA SER A 33 8.64 -34.25 -0.54
C SER A 33 9.94 -34.06 0.26
N GLU A 34 10.48 -35.17 0.75
CA GLU A 34 11.78 -35.26 1.41
C GLU A 34 12.93 -34.83 0.48
N ALA A 35 14.00 -34.36 1.11
CA ALA A 35 15.31 -33.99 0.57
C ALA A 35 15.50 -32.54 0.09
N ARG A 36 15.92 -31.67 1.04
CA ARG A 36 17.23 -30.99 0.98
C ARG A 36 17.55 -30.28 2.29
N ASP A 37 18.53 -30.84 2.99
CA ASP A 37 19.18 -30.25 4.15
C ASP A 37 19.77 -28.87 3.81
N THR A 38 19.33 -27.84 4.55
CA THR A 38 20.06 -26.57 4.67
C THR A 38 20.20 -26.24 6.16
N VAL A 39 21.23 -26.84 6.75
CA VAL A 39 21.80 -26.40 8.02
C VAL A 39 22.49 -25.06 7.75
N VAL A 40 21.91 -23.96 8.26
CA VAL A 40 22.56 -22.77 8.85
C VAL A 40 21.49 -21.67 8.96
N LYS A 41 21.30 -21.15 10.20
CA LYS A 41 20.35 -20.12 10.70
C LYS A 41 19.19 -20.59 11.62
N ARG A 42 19.32 -21.74 12.29
CA ARG A 42 18.37 -22.13 13.37
C ARG A 42 18.49 -21.42 14.75
N PRO A 43 19.58 -20.73 15.16
CA PRO A 43 19.63 -20.24 16.55
C PRO A 43 18.75 -19.00 16.80
N VAL A 44 18.53 -18.15 15.79
CA VAL A 44 17.76 -16.89 15.95
C VAL A 44 16.24 -17.12 15.85
N ILE A 45 15.81 -18.10 15.03
CA ILE A 45 14.40 -18.50 14.95
C ILE A 45 14.02 -19.30 16.19
N GLY A 46 14.90 -20.18 16.68
CA GLY A 46 14.69 -20.93 17.91
C GLY A 46 14.63 -20.02 19.15
N SER A 47 15.42 -18.95 19.23
CA SER A 47 15.35 -18.00 20.34
C SER A 47 14.10 -17.12 20.29
N ARG A 48 13.64 -16.70 19.09
CA ARG A 48 12.38 -15.96 18.93
C ARG A 48 11.14 -16.80 19.19
N LEU A 49 11.15 -18.07 18.77
CA LEU A 49 10.08 -19.03 19.09
C LEU A 49 10.05 -19.33 20.59
N LYS A 50 11.21 -19.60 21.22
CA LYS A 50 11.27 -19.79 22.69
C LYS A 50 10.88 -18.55 23.48
N HIS A 51 11.20 -17.35 22.97
CA HIS A 51 10.77 -16.11 23.62
C HIS A 51 9.25 -15.95 23.54
N ARG A 52 8.65 -16.19 22.36
CA ARG A 52 7.20 -16.15 22.16
C ARG A 52 6.47 -17.25 22.91
N GLU A 53 7.06 -18.44 23.03
CA GLU A 53 6.53 -19.57 23.80
C GLU A 53 6.59 -19.29 25.31
N ASN A 54 7.71 -18.74 25.81
CA ASN A 54 7.81 -18.29 27.19
C ASN A 54 6.88 -17.11 27.50
N GLU A 55 6.66 -16.21 26.54
CA GLU A 55 5.73 -15.09 26.67
C GLU A 55 4.28 -15.59 26.70
N LEU A 56 3.92 -16.56 25.86
CA LEU A 56 2.62 -17.23 25.89
C LEU A 56 2.41 -18.06 27.17
N GLU A 57 3.44 -18.75 27.66
CA GLU A 57 3.40 -19.49 28.92
C GLU A 57 3.31 -18.53 30.11
N SER A 58 3.98 -17.38 30.06
CA SER A 58 3.86 -16.30 31.04
C SER A 58 2.46 -15.71 31.02
N ILE A 59 1.89 -15.40 29.85
CA ILE A 59 0.51 -14.91 29.70
C ILE A 59 -0.49 -15.95 30.21
N ARG A 60 -0.24 -17.24 29.93
CA ARG A 60 -1.09 -18.33 30.39
C ARG A 60 -0.99 -18.52 31.90
N GLN A 61 0.21 -18.39 32.49
CA GLN A 61 0.38 -18.38 33.94
C GLN A 61 -0.24 -17.15 34.59
N ASP A 62 -0.13 -15.96 33.98
CA ASP A 62 -0.77 -14.73 34.48
C ASP A 62 -2.29 -14.86 34.43
N PHE A 63 -2.83 -15.44 33.34
CA PHE A 63 -4.26 -15.72 33.19
C PHE A 63 -4.74 -16.74 34.23
N LEU A 64 -4.03 -17.84 34.43
CA LEU A 64 -4.34 -18.83 35.47
C LEU A 64 -4.13 -18.30 36.90
N ALA A 65 -3.18 -17.39 37.12
CA ALA A 65 -2.96 -16.71 38.39
C ALA A 65 -4.04 -15.65 38.67
N THR A 66 -4.62 -15.04 37.64
CA THR A 66 -5.79 -14.16 37.73
C THR A 66 -7.07 -14.96 37.98
N GLU A 67 -7.22 -16.14 37.37
CA GLU A 67 -8.36 -17.05 37.59
C GLU A 67 -8.32 -17.76 38.96
N HIS A 68 -7.13 -17.96 39.53
CA HIS A 68 -6.92 -18.53 40.87
C HIS A 68 -6.48 -17.50 41.93
N GLY A 69 -6.52 -16.21 41.59
CA GLY A 69 -6.32 -15.11 42.52
C GLY A 69 -7.49 -15.07 43.49
N SER A 70 -7.29 -15.67 44.67
CA SER A 70 -8.08 -15.56 45.91
C SER A 70 -9.37 -14.72 45.78
N ASP A 71 -10.53 -15.32 46.10
CA ASP A 71 -11.90 -14.76 46.21
C ASP A 71 -12.07 -13.33 46.77
N ARG A 72 -11.00 -12.71 47.30
CA ARG A 72 -10.91 -11.29 47.68
C ARG A 72 -10.74 -10.29 46.52
N ASP A 73 -10.23 -10.66 45.36
CA ASP A 73 -10.07 -9.72 44.23
C ASP A 73 -11.30 -9.66 43.30
N SER A 74 -12.17 -10.68 43.35
CA SER A 74 -13.49 -10.67 42.70
C SER A 74 -14.37 -9.50 43.18
N ASP A 75 -14.27 -9.13 44.46
CA ASP A 75 -15.05 -8.01 45.01
C ASP A 75 -14.51 -6.65 44.54
N GLN A 76 -13.19 -6.51 44.37
CA GLN A 76 -12.57 -5.28 43.87
C GLN A 76 -12.84 -5.07 42.38
N ASP A 77 -12.80 -6.13 41.56
CA ASP A 77 -13.15 -6.05 40.15
C ASP A 77 -14.64 -5.76 39.95
N ALA A 78 -15.51 -6.36 40.77
CA ALA A 78 -16.94 -6.04 40.77
C ALA A 78 -17.22 -4.59 41.23
N GLU A 79 -16.42 -4.04 42.16
CA GLU A 79 -16.51 -2.64 42.56
C GLU A 79 -15.98 -1.68 41.48
N TRP A 80 -14.90 -2.05 40.80
CA TRP A 80 -14.35 -1.27 39.68
C TRP A 80 -15.29 -1.24 38.48
N GLU A 81 -15.90 -2.38 38.15
CA GLU A 81 -16.92 -2.50 37.09
C GLU A 81 -18.15 -1.65 37.42
N ARG A 82 -18.63 -1.68 38.68
CA ARG A 82 -19.72 -0.80 39.15
C ARG A 82 -19.35 0.69 39.02
N GLN A 83 -18.10 1.06 39.29
CA GLN A 83 -17.64 2.46 39.16
C GLN A 83 -17.57 2.92 37.69
N GLN A 84 -17.19 2.05 36.75
CA GLN A 84 -17.23 2.39 35.32
C GLN A 84 -18.65 2.53 34.80
N ILE A 85 -19.56 1.64 35.22
CA ILE A 85 -20.99 1.75 34.91
C ILE A 85 -21.56 3.06 35.46
N GLN A 86 -21.20 3.44 36.70
CA GLN A 86 -21.63 4.69 37.32
C GLN A 86 -21.08 5.93 36.59
N LYS A 87 -19.83 5.90 36.12
CA LYS A 87 -19.25 6.98 35.29
C LYS A 87 -19.94 7.12 33.92
N ALA A 88 -20.30 6.00 33.28
CA ALA A 88 -21.06 5.99 32.04
C ALA A 88 -22.52 6.48 32.24
N LEU A 89 -23.11 6.23 33.41
CA LEU A 89 -24.45 6.69 33.78
C LEU A 89 -24.52 8.22 34.01
N ILE A 90 -23.42 8.84 34.44
CA ILE A 90 -23.32 10.30 34.68
C ILE A 90 -23.27 11.12 33.36
N THR A 91 -22.86 10.50 32.24
CA THR A 91 -22.65 11.19 30.96
C THR A 91 -23.85 11.16 30.00
N GLN A 92 -24.93 10.46 30.33
CA GLN A 92 -26.14 10.44 29.52
C GLN A 92 -27.30 11.20 30.18
N ASN A 93 -28.08 11.86 29.31
CA ASN A 93 -29.27 12.67 29.58
C ASN A 93 -29.99 12.34 30.91
N PRO A 94 -30.29 13.34 31.76
CA PRO A 94 -30.96 13.12 33.06
C PRO A 94 -32.34 12.43 32.93
N ALA A 95 -32.97 12.47 31.75
CA ALA A 95 -34.22 11.76 31.45
C ALA A 95 -34.10 10.22 31.47
N VAL A 96 -32.91 9.66 31.21
CA VAL A 96 -32.68 8.19 31.26
C VAL A 96 -32.47 7.71 32.70
N LEU A 97 -31.91 8.56 33.57
CA LEU A 97 -31.78 8.31 35.00
C LEU A 97 -33.13 8.32 35.72
N GLU A 98 -34.08 9.16 35.29
CA GLU A 98 -35.46 9.17 35.81
C GLU A 98 -36.25 7.91 35.41
N ALA A 99 -35.91 7.31 34.25
CA ALA A 99 -36.53 6.08 33.75
C ALA A 99 -35.88 4.79 34.27
N LEU A 100 -34.60 4.83 34.68
CA LEU A 100 -33.84 3.67 35.18
C LEU A 100 -33.64 3.67 36.70
N GLN A 101 -33.96 4.75 37.42
CA GLN A 101 -34.17 4.63 38.85
C GLN A 101 -35.29 3.59 39.04
N PRO A 102 -35.03 2.44 39.71
CA PRO A 102 -36.12 1.81 40.41
C PRO A 102 -36.70 2.93 41.25
N THR A 103 -38.01 3.09 41.28
CA THR A 103 -38.64 3.80 42.38
C THR A 103 -38.26 3.01 43.63
N SER A 104 -37.08 3.28 44.18
CA SER A 104 -36.70 3.00 45.55
C SER A 104 -37.60 3.92 46.35
N ARG A 105 -38.87 3.51 46.43
CA ARG A 105 -39.66 3.68 47.63
C ARG A 105 -38.69 3.26 48.72
N THR A 106 -38.19 4.24 49.45
CA THR A 106 -37.74 3.99 50.79
C THR A 106 -38.91 3.29 51.47
N ASP A 107 -38.79 1.97 51.60
CA ASP A 107 -39.41 1.19 52.67
C ASP A 107 -38.79 1.68 53.99
N SER A 108 -38.97 2.96 54.30
CA SER A 108 -39.26 3.35 55.67
C SER A 108 -40.65 2.78 55.89
N GLY A 109 -40.71 1.69 56.66
CA GLY A 109 -41.95 1.01 57.00
C GLY A 109 -43.00 2.00 57.50
N THR A 110 -43.85 2.43 56.58
CA THR A 110 -45.24 2.74 56.88
C THR A 110 -45.97 1.64 56.14
N SER A 111 -46.28 0.58 56.88
CA SER A 111 -47.43 -0.25 56.56
C SER A 111 -48.52 0.71 56.09
N ILE A 112 -48.96 0.55 54.85
CA ILE A 112 -50.27 1.06 54.48
C ILE A 112 -51.22 0.15 55.25
N ASP A 113 -51.45 0.51 56.52
CA ASP A 113 -52.67 0.16 57.19
C ASP A 113 -53.78 0.61 56.24
N PRO A 114 -54.71 -0.27 55.84
CA PRO A 114 -55.87 0.13 55.04
C PRO A 114 -56.81 1.11 55.78
N ASP A 115 -56.38 1.66 56.91
CA ASP A 115 -57.14 2.49 57.84
C ASP A 115 -56.64 3.94 57.97
N SER A 116 -55.59 4.35 57.23
CA SER A 116 -55.23 5.78 57.16
C SER A 116 -56.06 6.52 56.11
N THR A 117 -57.39 6.48 56.25
CA THR A 117 -58.20 7.56 55.68
C THR A 117 -57.83 8.82 56.45
N ASP A 118 -57.11 9.74 55.81
CA ASP A 118 -57.01 11.11 56.33
C ASP A 118 -58.43 11.55 56.67
N PRO A 119 -58.74 11.89 57.95
CA PRO A 119 -60.11 12.08 58.36
C PRO A 119 -60.75 13.11 57.44
N LEU A 120 -61.98 12.84 57.00
CA LEU A 120 -62.75 13.68 56.06
C LEU A 120 -62.71 15.17 56.42
N PHE A 121 -62.44 15.50 57.68
CA PHE A 121 -62.45 16.84 58.27
C PHE A 121 -61.13 17.31 58.91
N ALA A 122 -59.98 16.70 58.61
CA ALA A 122 -58.68 17.19 59.11
C ALA A 122 -58.47 18.67 58.72
N GLY A 123 -58.51 19.56 59.72
CA GLY A 123 -58.40 21.02 59.55
C GLY A 123 -59.68 21.84 59.83
N LEU A 124 -60.83 21.20 60.09
CA LEU A 124 -62.03 21.91 60.53
C LEU A 124 -62.00 22.13 62.05
N ASN A 125 -61.73 23.37 62.46
CA ASN A 125 -61.89 23.78 63.86
C ASN A 125 -63.36 23.64 64.28
N ALA A 126 -63.62 22.94 65.38
CA ALA A 126 -64.97 22.67 65.91
C ALA A 126 -65.82 23.94 66.18
N ALA A 127 -65.20 25.11 66.24
CA ALA A 127 -65.86 26.39 66.42
C ALA A 127 -66.50 26.99 65.14
N ASN A 128 -66.12 26.53 63.92
CA ASN A 128 -66.55 27.10 62.64
C ASN A 128 -67.16 26.06 61.67
N VAL A 129 -67.77 25.00 62.20
CA VAL A 129 -68.39 23.93 61.39
C VAL A 129 -69.78 24.38 60.93
N THR A 130 -69.85 24.92 59.72
CA THR A 130 -71.11 25.14 58.99
C THR A 130 -71.26 24.06 57.90
N LEU A 131 -72.51 23.75 57.52
CA LEU A 131 -72.81 22.81 56.43
C LEU A 131 -72.11 23.22 55.12
N GLU A 132 -71.98 24.53 54.88
CA GLU A 132 -71.25 25.08 53.73
C GLU A 132 -69.75 24.80 53.77
N ASN A 133 -69.09 24.93 54.93
CA ASN A 133 -67.66 24.64 55.08
C ASN A 133 -67.34 23.15 54.90
N VAL A 134 -68.21 22.27 55.41
CA VAL A 134 -68.11 20.82 55.19
C VAL A 134 -68.30 20.47 53.72
N LYS A 135 -69.32 21.04 53.06
CA LYS A 135 -69.56 20.85 51.62
C LYS A 135 -68.39 21.37 50.78
N ALA A 136 -67.85 22.54 51.09
CA ALA A 136 -66.69 23.12 50.40
C ALA A 136 -65.43 22.25 50.58
N SER A 137 -65.18 21.73 51.78
CA SER A 137 -64.04 20.82 52.04
C SER A 137 -64.17 19.49 51.28
N LEU A 138 -65.38 18.91 51.22
CA LEU A 138 -65.66 17.70 50.44
C LEU A 138 -65.48 17.94 48.94
N LEU A 139 -65.97 19.06 48.42
CA LEU A 139 -65.79 19.44 47.01
C LEU A 139 -64.31 19.64 46.67
N GLN A 140 -63.56 20.35 47.52
CA GLN A 140 -62.13 20.56 47.33
C GLN A 140 -61.34 19.24 47.34
N LYS A 141 -61.69 18.31 48.25
CA LYS A 141 -61.06 16.97 48.29
C LYS A 141 -61.45 16.13 47.07
N TYR A 142 -62.72 16.18 46.64
CA TYR A 142 -63.18 15.52 45.41
C TYR A 142 -62.44 16.06 44.17
N GLU A 143 -62.29 17.37 44.04
CA GLU A 143 -61.54 18.01 42.95
C GLU A 143 -60.07 17.60 42.96
N LYS A 144 -59.41 17.58 44.14
CA LYS A 144 -58.03 17.11 44.28
C LYS A 144 -57.87 15.65 43.84
N VAL A 145 -58.75 14.76 44.28
CA VAL A 145 -58.71 13.33 43.89
C VAL A 145 -59.03 13.16 42.41
N SER A 146 -60.01 13.88 41.87
CA SER A 146 -60.35 13.86 40.45
C SER A 146 -59.20 14.36 39.58
N GLN A 147 -58.51 15.42 40.00
CA GLN A 147 -57.34 15.95 39.32
C GLN A 147 -56.18 14.95 39.37
N SER A 148 -55.88 14.39 40.55
CA SER A 148 -54.86 13.36 40.71
C SER A 148 -55.15 12.11 39.87
N LEU A 149 -56.41 11.67 39.80
CA LEU A 149 -56.81 10.56 38.93
C LEU A 149 -56.57 10.89 37.44
N SER A 150 -56.92 12.10 37.00
CA SER A 150 -56.66 12.54 35.63
C SER A 150 -55.16 12.62 35.32
N GLU A 151 -54.35 13.10 36.26
CA GLU A 151 -52.88 13.16 36.13
C GLU A 151 -52.28 11.75 36.05
N HIS A 152 -52.74 10.83 36.90
CA HIS A 152 -52.30 9.44 36.87
C HIS A 152 -52.73 8.71 35.60
N ASP A 153 -53.94 8.93 35.09
CA ASP A 153 -54.39 8.33 33.83
C ASP A 153 -53.57 8.87 32.64
N ALA A 154 -53.29 10.18 32.61
CA ALA A 154 -52.41 10.78 31.62
C ALA A 154 -50.98 10.21 31.70
N ALA A 155 -50.40 10.11 32.90
CA ALA A 155 -49.08 9.52 33.10
C ALA A 155 -49.02 8.04 32.70
N LEU A 156 -50.09 7.28 32.98
CA LEU A 156 -50.20 5.87 32.60
C LEU A 156 -50.30 5.72 31.08
N ASN A 157 -51.09 6.55 30.41
CA ASN A 157 -51.19 6.57 28.95
C ASN A 157 -49.87 6.97 28.29
N GLN A 158 -49.14 7.93 28.87
CA GLN A 158 -47.79 8.30 28.43
C GLN A 158 -46.81 7.12 28.59
N ALA A 159 -46.77 6.49 29.76
CA ALA A 159 -45.91 5.33 30.02
C ALA A 159 -46.20 4.15 29.07
N ARG A 160 -47.48 3.91 28.74
CA ARG A 160 -47.88 2.92 27.74
C ARG A 160 -47.35 3.26 26.34
N ALA A 161 -47.48 4.52 25.93
CA ALA A 161 -46.96 4.97 24.64
C ALA A 161 -45.42 4.85 24.57
N ASP A 162 -44.72 5.17 25.67
CA ASP A 162 -43.26 5.06 25.76
C ASP A 162 -42.79 3.61 25.67
N LEU A 163 -43.49 2.71 26.35
CA LEU A 163 -43.22 1.27 26.31
C LEU A 163 -43.40 0.72 24.88
N GLU A 164 -44.45 1.15 24.18
CA GLU A 164 -44.68 0.73 22.80
C GLU A 164 -43.60 1.29 21.85
N ARG A 165 -43.17 2.55 22.02
CA ARG A 165 -42.02 3.09 21.28
C ARG A 165 -40.74 2.30 21.56
N GLY A 166 -40.50 1.92 22.81
CA GLY A 166 -39.36 1.08 23.19
C GLY A 166 -39.39 -0.30 22.54
N ARG A 167 -40.56 -0.96 22.49
CA ARG A 167 -40.75 -2.24 21.79
C ARG A 167 -40.49 -2.13 20.30
N GLN A 168 -40.94 -1.03 19.67
CA GLN A 168 -40.69 -0.78 18.26
C GLN A 168 -39.19 -0.64 17.99
N VAL A 169 -38.49 0.18 18.77
CA VAL A 169 -37.03 0.34 18.67
C VAL A 169 -36.31 -1.00 18.87
N GLN A 170 -36.68 -1.79 19.87
CA GLN A 170 -36.07 -3.11 20.10
C GLN A 170 -36.28 -4.04 18.91
N THR A 171 -37.46 -4.02 18.32
CA THR A 171 -37.80 -4.83 17.14
C THR A 171 -36.98 -4.40 15.93
N ASP A 172 -36.84 -3.09 15.71
CA ASP A 172 -36.08 -2.55 14.58
C ASP A 172 -34.57 -2.80 14.73
N CYS A 173 -34.01 -2.64 15.93
CA CYS A 173 -32.63 -3.03 16.23
C CYS A 173 -32.39 -4.53 15.99
N ARG A 174 -33.32 -5.41 16.42
CA ARG A 174 -33.21 -6.85 16.18
C ARG A 174 -33.25 -7.20 14.69
N LYS A 175 -34.01 -6.47 13.88
CA LYS A 175 -34.04 -6.64 12.42
C LYS A 175 -32.74 -6.19 11.76
N GLN A 176 -32.13 -5.10 12.22
CA GLN A 176 -30.88 -4.56 11.65
C GLN A 176 -29.63 -5.32 12.10
N LEU A 177 -29.65 -5.92 13.29
CA LEU A 177 -28.52 -6.66 13.87
C LEU A 177 -27.86 -7.67 12.92
N PRO A 178 -28.57 -8.57 12.21
CA PRO A 178 -27.93 -9.52 11.30
C PRO A 178 -27.25 -8.86 10.10
N GLU A 179 -27.79 -7.75 9.58
CA GLU A 179 -27.16 -7.01 8.47
C GLU A 179 -25.87 -6.31 8.93
N LEU A 180 -25.91 -5.69 10.12
CA LEU A 180 -24.74 -5.07 10.74
C LEU A 180 -23.67 -6.11 11.08
N ALA A 181 -24.06 -7.28 11.59
CA ALA A 181 -23.12 -8.37 11.89
C ALA A 181 -22.42 -8.89 10.62
N LYS A 182 -23.15 -9.02 9.50
CA LYS A 182 -22.56 -9.38 8.20
C LYS A 182 -21.57 -8.33 7.71
N LYS A 183 -21.94 -7.04 7.76
CA LYS A 183 -21.04 -5.92 7.40
C LYS A 183 -19.78 -5.92 8.25
N PHE A 184 -19.93 -6.09 9.57
CA PHE A 184 -18.82 -6.14 10.51
C PHE A 184 -17.88 -7.32 10.23
N SER A 185 -18.42 -8.53 10.03
CA SER A 185 -17.62 -9.71 9.71
C SER A 185 -16.87 -9.55 8.39
N TYR A 186 -17.52 -8.98 7.36
CA TYR A 186 -16.86 -8.70 6.09
C TYR A 186 -15.70 -7.70 6.26
N ALA A 187 -15.95 -6.58 6.95
CA ALA A 187 -14.92 -5.57 7.20
C ALA A 187 -13.74 -6.14 7.99
N GLN A 188 -14.00 -6.99 8.98
CA GLN A 188 -12.96 -7.64 9.78
C GLN A 188 -12.11 -8.60 8.94
N ASN A 189 -12.74 -9.39 8.07
CA ASN A 189 -12.03 -10.29 7.16
C ASN A 189 -11.18 -9.50 6.15
N LEU A 190 -11.72 -8.42 5.59
CA LEU A 190 -11.00 -7.57 4.66
C LEU A 190 -9.84 -6.85 5.33
N LYS A 191 -10.04 -6.37 6.57
CA LYS A 191 -8.97 -5.78 7.38
C LYS A 191 -7.84 -6.78 7.58
N SER A 192 -8.16 -8.01 8.03
CA SER A 192 -7.15 -9.06 8.22
C SER A 192 -6.38 -9.33 6.93
N TYR A 193 -7.08 -9.45 5.81
CA TYR A 193 -6.46 -9.63 4.50
C TYR A 193 -5.50 -8.48 4.13
N VAL A 194 -5.91 -7.22 4.33
CA VAL A 194 -5.07 -6.05 4.04
C VAL A 194 -3.86 -6.00 4.97
N ASP A 195 -4.02 -6.34 6.25
CA ASP A 195 -2.92 -6.41 7.21
C ASP A 195 -1.88 -7.45 6.76
N ASP A 196 -2.33 -8.66 6.40
CA ASP A 196 -1.46 -9.74 5.90
C ASP A 196 -0.75 -9.33 4.59
N LEU A 197 -1.47 -8.65 3.69
CA LEU A 197 -0.92 -8.15 2.42
C LEU A 197 0.18 -7.11 2.66
N VAL A 198 -0.06 -6.17 3.58
CA VAL A 198 0.92 -5.14 3.95
C VAL A 198 2.13 -5.75 4.64
N GLU A 199 1.94 -6.72 5.55
CA GLU A 199 3.05 -7.44 6.20
C GLU A 199 3.91 -8.18 5.17
N CYS A 200 3.29 -8.92 4.25
CA CYS A 200 3.96 -9.59 3.13
C CYS A 200 4.79 -8.59 2.31
N PHE A 201 4.20 -7.48 1.86
CA PHE A 201 4.91 -6.48 1.07
C PHE A 201 6.05 -5.83 1.85
N ASN A 202 5.87 -5.55 3.14
CA ASN A 202 6.92 -5.01 3.99
C ASN A 202 8.11 -5.98 4.13
N GLU A 203 7.87 -7.28 4.26
CA GLU A 203 8.94 -8.29 4.28
C GLU A 203 9.75 -8.29 2.97
N LYS A 204 9.05 -8.24 1.82
CA LYS A 204 9.70 -8.24 0.49
C LYS A 204 10.33 -6.90 0.11
N MET A 205 9.95 -5.82 0.79
CA MET A 205 10.30 -4.44 0.46
C MET A 205 11.83 -4.22 0.37
N THR A 206 12.58 -4.72 1.35
CA THR A 206 14.04 -4.52 1.39
C THR A 206 14.74 -5.14 0.18
N LYS A 207 14.30 -6.32 -0.26
CA LYS A 207 14.87 -7.01 -1.42
C LYS A 207 14.44 -6.34 -2.72
N LEU A 208 13.18 -5.90 -2.82
CA LEU A 208 12.69 -5.11 -3.96
C LEU A 208 13.57 -3.86 -4.19
N GLU A 209 13.82 -3.06 -3.15
CA GLU A 209 14.65 -1.86 -3.26
C GLU A 209 16.10 -2.19 -3.63
N TYR A 210 16.64 -3.30 -3.12
CA TYR A 210 17.96 -3.77 -3.50
C TYR A 210 18.03 -4.04 -5.02
N LEU A 211 17.01 -4.72 -5.57
CA LEU A 211 16.95 -5.03 -7.00
C LEU A 211 16.80 -3.76 -7.85
N GLU A 212 15.94 -2.82 -7.44
CA GLU A 212 15.78 -1.52 -8.10
C GLU A 212 17.10 -0.73 -8.10
N ARG A 213 17.78 -0.64 -6.95
CA ARG A 213 19.09 0.01 -6.83
C ARG A 213 20.12 -0.64 -7.74
N LYS A 214 20.17 -1.97 -7.81
CA LYS A 214 21.08 -2.71 -8.68
C LYS A 214 20.78 -2.45 -10.16
N SER A 215 19.51 -2.40 -10.57
CA SER A 215 19.11 -2.00 -11.93
C SER A 215 19.59 -0.58 -12.27
N THR A 216 19.34 0.38 -11.38
CA THR A 216 19.76 1.77 -11.56
C THR A 216 21.29 1.89 -11.67
N ILE A 217 22.05 1.12 -10.90
CA ILE A 217 23.52 1.07 -10.98
C ILE A 217 23.98 0.57 -12.36
N LEU A 218 23.42 -0.53 -12.86
CA LEU A 218 23.79 -1.09 -14.18
C LEU A 218 23.57 -0.07 -15.32
N LEU A 219 22.47 0.70 -15.25
CA LEU A 219 22.18 1.76 -16.23
C LEU A 219 23.12 2.96 -16.07
N ARG A 220 23.42 3.36 -14.83
CA ARG A 220 24.37 4.43 -14.52
C ARG A 220 25.79 4.12 -14.99
N GLU A 221 26.26 2.89 -14.80
CA GLU A 221 27.59 2.46 -15.22
C GLU A 221 27.79 2.57 -16.74
N ARG A 222 26.74 2.27 -17.53
CA ARG A 222 26.76 2.49 -18.97
C ARG A 222 26.96 3.97 -19.29
N TYR A 223 26.12 4.81 -18.68
CA TYR A 223 26.18 6.27 -18.87
C TYR A 223 27.56 6.83 -18.52
N GLN A 224 28.08 6.49 -17.34
CA GLN A 224 29.40 6.97 -16.86
C GLN A 224 30.52 6.60 -17.82
N LYS A 225 30.55 5.36 -18.33
CA LYS A 225 31.56 4.92 -19.31
C LYS A 225 31.52 5.75 -20.60
N LEU A 226 30.33 6.08 -21.10
CA LEU A 226 30.18 6.90 -22.30
C LEU A 226 30.64 8.35 -22.06
N VAL A 227 30.26 8.93 -20.93
CA VAL A 227 30.69 10.29 -20.55
C VAL A 227 32.18 10.39 -20.34
N GLU A 228 32.77 9.48 -19.55
CA GLU A 228 34.21 9.43 -19.30
C GLU A 228 34.98 9.31 -20.62
N ARG A 229 34.53 8.44 -21.53
CA ARG A 229 35.12 8.31 -22.86
C ARG A 229 35.06 9.64 -23.63
N ARG A 230 33.91 10.32 -23.64
CA ARG A 230 33.77 11.63 -24.32
C ARG A 230 34.66 12.70 -23.70
N ARG A 231 34.75 12.78 -22.37
CA ARG A 231 35.63 13.73 -21.67
C ARG A 231 37.10 13.49 -22.04
N LEU A 232 37.52 12.23 -22.07
CA LEU A 232 38.87 11.86 -22.49
C LEU A 232 39.12 12.20 -23.97
N ASP A 233 38.15 11.94 -24.84
CA ASP A 233 38.24 12.30 -26.25
C ASP A 233 38.34 13.81 -26.48
N MET A 234 37.56 14.59 -25.72
CA MET A 234 37.57 16.04 -25.76
C MET A 234 38.89 16.62 -25.22
N LYS A 235 39.39 16.10 -24.10
CA LYS A 235 40.73 16.41 -23.59
C LYS A 235 41.81 16.05 -24.59
N ASP A 236 41.62 14.96 -25.34
CA ASP A 236 42.60 14.55 -26.34
C ASP A 236 42.72 15.57 -27.48
N MET A 237 41.56 16.04 -27.96
CA MET A 237 41.46 17.08 -28.99
C MET A 237 41.94 18.45 -28.50
N ALA A 238 41.61 18.84 -27.26
CA ALA A 238 42.04 20.12 -26.68
C ALA A 238 43.57 20.19 -26.54
N ASP A 239 44.21 19.12 -26.07
CA ASP A 239 45.67 19.06 -25.96
C ASP A 239 46.34 19.08 -27.34
N LEU A 240 45.71 18.51 -28.38
CA LEU A 240 46.20 18.60 -29.77
C LEU A 240 46.07 20.02 -30.31
N ALA A 241 44.97 20.71 -30.01
CA ALA A 241 44.73 22.08 -30.47
C ALA A 241 45.62 23.12 -29.77
N THR A 242 46.01 22.86 -28.52
CA THR A 242 46.87 23.76 -27.72
C THR A 242 48.36 23.47 -27.85
N GLN A 243 48.74 22.28 -28.33
CA GLN A 243 50.13 21.99 -28.73
C GLN A 243 50.52 22.87 -29.91
N THR A 244 51.29 23.92 -29.64
CA THR A 244 51.91 24.75 -30.67
C THR A 244 52.79 23.88 -31.56
N SER A 245 52.67 24.10 -32.87
CA SER A 245 53.40 23.44 -33.96
C SER A 245 54.94 23.60 -33.91
N THR A 246 55.48 24.15 -32.82
CA THR A 246 56.91 24.37 -32.56
C THR A 246 57.57 23.24 -31.75
N ALA A 247 56.83 22.24 -31.28
CA ALA A 247 57.42 21.05 -30.68
C ALA A 247 58.03 20.14 -31.76
N THR A 248 59.32 20.32 -32.01
CA THR A 248 60.13 19.43 -32.86
C THR A 248 60.05 17.98 -32.36
N PRO A 249 59.99 16.95 -33.25
CA PRO A 249 59.78 15.55 -32.84
C PRO A 249 60.93 14.91 -32.05
N ASN A 250 62.03 15.64 -31.82
CA ASN A 250 63.34 15.10 -31.46
C ASN A 250 63.86 15.54 -30.07
N SER A 251 63.01 15.70 -29.05
CA SER A 251 63.48 15.67 -27.66
C SER A 251 63.49 14.22 -27.15
N ALA A 252 64.59 13.54 -27.44
CA ALA A 252 64.87 12.18 -27.00
C ALA A 252 65.19 12.14 -25.49
N SER A 253 64.15 12.20 -24.66
CA SER A 253 64.12 11.65 -23.31
C SER A 253 62.68 11.67 -22.79
N LYS A 254 61.79 10.89 -23.44
CA LYS A 254 60.45 10.68 -22.90
C LYS A 254 60.55 9.68 -21.75
N ASN A 255 60.14 10.08 -20.57
CA ASN A 255 60.01 9.17 -19.44
C ASN A 255 59.04 8.03 -19.83
N SER A 256 59.27 6.80 -19.35
CA SER A 256 58.44 5.62 -19.70
C SER A 256 56.94 5.89 -19.61
N ASP A 257 56.51 6.69 -18.63
CA ASP A 257 55.09 6.99 -18.41
C ASP A 257 54.51 8.00 -19.40
N GLU A 258 55.30 8.93 -19.94
CA GLU A 258 54.87 9.82 -21.02
C GLU A 258 54.68 9.06 -22.33
N ALA A 259 55.54 8.06 -22.60
CA ALA A 259 55.39 7.19 -23.75
C ALA A 259 54.10 6.36 -23.67
N LYS A 260 53.79 5.80 -22.50
CA LYS A 260 52.51 5.07 -22.26
C LYS A 260 51.29 5.97 -22.44
N GLN A 261 51.34 7.21 -21.94
CA GLN A 261 50.22 8.17 -22.10
C GLN A 261 50.01 8.54 -23.57
N LEU A 262 51.09 8.75 -24.34
CA LEU A 262 51.01 9.02 -25.77
C LEU A 262 50.44 7.84 -26.55
N GLU A 263 50.84 6.62 -26.22
CA GLU A 263 50.31 5.40 -26.84
C GLU A 263 48.82 5.20 -26.50
N ALA A 264 48.42 5.42 -25.24
CA ALA A 264 47.02 5.38 -24.82
C ALA A 264 46.17 6.41 -25.58
N ARG A 265 46.67 7.64 -25.74
CA ARG A 265 46.05 8.69 -26.58
C ARG A 265 45.88 8.23 -28.03
N ARG A 266 46.94 7.70 -28.64
CA ARG A 266 46.90 7.17 -30.02
C ARG A 266 45.84 6.08 -30.17
N ARG A 267 45.75 5.15 -29.22
CA ARG A 267 44.73 4.10 -29.21
C ARG A 267 43.31 4.66 -29.13
N ARG A 268 43.05 5.63 -28.26
CA ARG A 268 41.73 6.29 -28.16
C ARG A 268 41.36 7.05 -29.43
N CYS A 269 42.31 7.77 -30.04
CA CYS A 269 42.08 8.45 -31.32
C CYS A 269 41.72 7.47 -32.44
N ALA A 270 42.47 6.38 -32.59
CA ALA A 270 42.17 5.35 -33.59
C ALA A 270 40.80 4.69 -33.33
N GLU A 271 40.44 4.44 -32.06
CA GLU A 271 39.14 3.88 -31.71
C GLU A 271 37.98 4.84 -32.05
N ARG A 272 38.15 6.14 -31.75
CA ARG A 272 37.19 7.18 -32.10
C ARG A 272 36.98 7.29 -33.60
N GLU A 273 38.06 7.29 -34.39
CA GLU A 273 37.99 7.26 -35.86
C GLU A 273 37.30 5.99 -36.36
N SER A 274 37.59 4.83 -35.75
CA SER A 274 36.90 3.57 -36.06
C SER A 274 35.39 3.65 -35.80
N ARG A 275 34.95 4.28 -34.69
CA ARG A 275 33.52 4.52 -34.42
C ARG A 275 32.90 5.46 -35.45
N ARG A 276 33.57 6.58 -35.79
CA ARG A 276 33.11 7.51 -36.84
C ARG A 276 32.96 6.83 -38.20
N MET A 277 33.95 6.04 -38.61
CA MET A 277 33.92 5.27 -39.87
C MET A 277 32.80 4.24 -39.89
N ARG A 278 32.54 3.54 -38.76
CA ARG A 278 31.39 2.61 -38.66
C ARG A 278 30.07 3.33 -38.83
N ARG A 279 29.88 4.50 -38.21
CA ARG A 279 28.68 5.32 -38.36
C ARG A 279 28.50 5.80 -39.80
N GLN A 280 29.58 6.24 -40.45
CA GLN A 280 29.55 6.65 -41.85
C GLN A 280 29.11 5.51 -42.77
N ARG A 281 29.73 4.33 -42.64
CA ARG A 281 29.34 3.14 -43.41
C ARG A 281 27.91 2.70 -43.14
N ALA A 282 27.46 2.73 -41.89
CA ALA A 282 26.08 2.39 -41.54
C ALA A 282 25.06 3.32 -42.22
N ARG A 283 25.39 4.62 -42.31
CA ARG A 283 24.58 5.59 -43.08
C ARG A 283 24.63 5.28 -44.58
N GLU A 284 25.81 5.14 -45.16
CA GLU A 284 25.97 4.81 -46.60
C GLU A 284 25.18 3.56 -47.00
N ASN A 285 25.19 2.52 -46.15
CA ASN A 285 24.40 1.30 -46.35
C ASN A 285 22.89 1.50 -46.18
N SER A 286 22.46 2.42 -45.31
CA SER A 286 21.05 2.73 -45.07
C SER A 286 20.46 3.69 -46.13
N SER A 287 21.31 4.51 -46.77
CA SER A 287 20.96 5.45 -47.84
C SER A 287 20.70 4.79 -49.20
N GLY A 288 20.64 3.45 -49.28
CA GLY A 288 20.38 2.71 -50.51
C GLY A 288 19.00 2.93 -51.15
N SER A 289 18.14 3.78 -50.57
CA SER A 289 16.85 4.18 -51.12
C SER A 289 16.89 5.65 -51.57
N GLN A 290 16.38 5.91 -52.78
CA GLN A 290 16.46 7.13 -53.58
C GLN A 290 15.75 8.36 -52.99
N ILE A 291 15.97 8.68 -51.71
CA ILE A 291 15.49 9.91 -51.08
C ILE A 291 16.73 10.74 -50.72
N PRO A 292 16.81 12.02 -51.14
CA PRO A 292 17.92 12.89 -50.76
C PRO A 292 17.79 13.18 -49.26
N VAL A 293 18.34 12.30 -48.43
CA VAL A 293 18.56 12.56 -47.02
C VAL A 293 19.48 13.78 -46.98
N LEU A 294 19.00 14.88 -46.38
CA LEU A 294 19.80 16.07 -46.09
C LEU A 294 21.21 15.64 -45.68
N ALA A 295 22.22 16.14 -46.38
CA ALA A 295 23.61 15.75 -46.17
C ALA A 295 23.92 15.78 -44.67
N HIS A 296 24.17 14.61 -44.09
CA HIS A 296 24.44 14.47 -42.66
C HIS A 296 25.61 15.40 -42.29
N LEU A 297 25.33 16.43 -41.48
CA LEU A 297 26.36 17.38 -41.05
C LEU A 297 27.27 16.72 -40.03
N ASP A 298 28.59 16.86 -40.23
CA ASP A 298 29.57 16.35 -39.26
C ASP A 298 29.36 17.04 -37.89
N GLY A 299 29.43 16.25 -36.82
CA GLY A 299 29.12 16.70 -35.46
C GLY A 299 27.66 16.49 -35.01
N MET A 300 26.72 16.14 -35.88
CA MET A 300 25.32 15.85 -35.48
C MET A 300 25.09 14.40 -35.01
N SER A 301 26.14 13.57 -35.00
CA SER A 301 26.00 12.15 -34.66
C SER A 301 26.46 11.87 -33.23
N THR A 302 25.56 11.29 -32.46
CA THR A 302 25.83 10.78 -31.12
C THR A 302 26.85 9.64 -31.13
N ASP A 303 27.87 9.72 -30.28
CA ASP A 303 28.88 8.67 -30.07
C ASP A 303 28.42 7.68 -28.98
N ASP A 304 27.42 6.86 -29.30
CA ASP A 304 26.80 5.88 -28.36
C ASP A 304 27.33 4.45 -28.55
N GLU A 305 28.23 4.20 -29.50
CA GLU A 305 28.65 2.83 -29.84
C GLU A 305 29.48 2.19 -28.72
N GLU A 306 29.19 0.94 -28.42
CA GLU A 306 29.90 0.14 -27.42
C GLU A 306 30.40 -1.17 -28.03
N PRO A 307 31.49 -1.77 -27.50
CA PRO A 307 31.90 -3.10 -27.91
C PRO A 307 30.81 -4.14 -27.64
N GLN A 308 30.60 -5.07 -28.57
CA GLN A 308 29.57 -6.10 -28.46
C GLN A 308 29.72 -6.97 -27.20
N SER A 309 30.94 -7.22 -26.75
CA SER A 309 31.21 -7.94 -25.50
C SER A 309 30.69 -7.22 -24.25
N VAL A 310 30.77 -5.88 -24.23
CA VAL A 310 30.27 -5.05 -23.12
C VAL A 310 28.74 -5.03 -23.13
N ILE A 311 28.13 -4.93 -24.31
CA ILE A 311 26.67 -5.01 -24.48
C ILE A 311 26.16 -6.38 -24.01
N ALA A 312 26.80 -7.46 -24.45
CA ALA A 312 26.43 -8.83 -24.08
C ALA A 312 26.57 -9.07 -22.57
N LYS A 313 27.67 -8.60 -21.96
CA LYS A 313 27.87 -8.69 -20.51
C LYS A 313 26.77 -7.96 -19.73
N ARG A 314 26.51 -6.69 -20.07
CA ARG A 314 25.45 -5.91 -19.40
C ARG A 314 24.08 -6.55 -19.56
N LYS A 315 23.78 -7.09 -20.74
CA LYS A 315 22.55 -7.83 -20.98
C LYS A 315 22.46 -9.06 -20.07
N ALA A 316 23.52 -9.85 -19.94
CA ALA A 316 23.56 -10.99 -19.02
C ALA A 316 23.38 -10.55 -17.55
N ASP A 317 24.02 -9.46 -17.13
CA ASP A 317 23.88 -8.92 -15.76
C ASP A 317 22.44 -8.46 -15.48
N LEU A 318 21.77 -7.83 -16.47
CA LEU A 318 20.36 -7.44 -16.38
C LEU A 318 19.43 -8.65 -16.41
N ASP A 319 19.66 -9.62 -17.29
CA ASP A 319 18.85 -10.84 -17.39
C ASP A 319 18.93 -11.64 -16.06
N ALA A 320 20.11 -11.74 -15.46
CA ALA A 320 20.28 -12.35 -14.13
C ALA A 320 19.54 -11.57 -13.03
N LEU A 321 19.57 -10.23 -13.05
CA LEU A 321 18.79 -9.41 -12.13
C LEU A 321 17.27 -9.63 -12.28
N LEU A 322 16.79 -9.80 -13.51
CA LEU A 322 15.38 -10.05 -13.79
C LEU A 322 14.93 -11.45 -13.36
N VAL A 323 15.83 -12.43 -13.36
CA VAL A 323 15.56 -13.74 -12.74
C VAL A 323 15.35 -13.58 -11.24
N ASP A 324 16.26 -12.88 -10.54
CA ASP A 324 16.11 -12.59 -9.10
C ASP A 324 14.81 -11.81 -8.78
N ALA A 325 14.39 -10.93 -9.68
CA ALA A 325 13.16 -10.16 -9.53
C ALA A 325 11.90 -11.02 -9.66
N ARG A 326 11.90 -11.96 -10.61
CA ARG A 326 10.76 -12.89 -10.81
C ARG A 326 10.61 -13.87 -9.65
N SER A 327 11.70 -14.26 -9.00
CA SER A 327 11.66 -15.15 -7.84
C SER A 327 11.30 -14.46 -6.52
N LEU A 328 11.11 -13.12 -6.50
CA LEU A 328 10.89 -12.40 -5.24
C LEU A 328 9.62 -12.84 -4.50
N PHE A 329 8.56 -13.17 -5.25
CA PHE A 329 7.25 -13.54 -4.74
C PHE A 329 6.91 -15.02 -4.98
N GLU A 330 7.89 -15.86 -5.36
CA GLU A 330 7.67 -17.28 -5.66
C GLU A 330 7.19 -18.08 -4.44
N ASP A 331 7.56 -17.64 -3.23
CA ASP A 331 7.13 -18.22 -1.96
C ASP A 331 5.82 -17.63 -1.42
N VAL A 332 5.18 -16.72 -2.16
CA VAL A 332 3.93 -16.05 -1.78
C VAL A 332 2.79 -16.61 -2.61
N VAL A 333 1.67 -16.94 -1.97
CA VAL A 333 0.48 -17.42 -2.68
C VAL A 333 -0.15 -16.32 -3.55
N ASP A 334 -0.73 -16.72 -4.68
CA ASP A 334 -1.25 -15.80 -5.70
C ASP A 334 -2.20 -14.73 -5.16
N GLU A 335 -2.95 -15.03 -4.11
CA GLU A 335 -3.87 -14.07 -3.48
C GLU A 335 -3.18 -12.78 -3.00
N TYR A 336 -1.90 -12.86 -2.62
CA TYR A 336 -1.13 -11.73 -2.07
C TYR A 336 -0.07 -11.17 -3.02
N CYS A 337 0.14 -11.76 -4.20
CA CYS A 337 1.15 -11.30 -5.16
C CYS A 337 0.65 -11.12 -6.60
N HIS A 338 -0.56 -11.60 -6.91
CA HIS A 338 -1.19 -11.44 -8.23
C HIS A 338 -2.19 -10.27 -8.20
N LEU A 339 -1.95 -9.26 -9.04
CA LEU A 339 -2.78 -8.05 -9.09
C LEU A 339 -4.27 -8.33 -9.32
N PRO A 340 -4.69 -9.18 -10.28
CA PRO A 340 -6.09 -9.55 -10.45
C PRO A 340 -6.75 -10.11 -9.19
N SER A 341 -6.05 -10.96 -8.43
CA SER A 341 -6.57 -11.53 -7.18
C SER A 341 -6.79 -10.46 -6.12
N ILE A 342 -5.83 -9.54 -5.97
CA ILE A 342 -5.94 -8.41 -5.04
C ILE A 342 -7.09 -7.50 -5.48
N PHE A 343 -7.17 -7.14 -6.76
CA PHE A 343 -8.23 -6.31 -7.31
C PHE A 343 -9.62 -6.92 -7.14
N GLN A 344 -9.76 -8.24 -7.25
CA GLN A 344 -11.05 -8.90 -7.02
C GLN A 344 -11.56 -8.66 -5.59
N ARG A 345 -10.70 -8.69 -4.56
CA ARG A 345 -11.10 -8.39 -3.17
C ARG A 345 -11.67 -6.98 -3.01
N PHE A 346 -11.07 -6.00 -3.70
CA PHE A 346 -11.54 -4.62 -3.70
C PHE A 346 -12.76 -4.39 -4.59
N ALA A 347 -12.87 -5.12 -5.71
CA ALA A 347 -14.07 -5.14 -6.55
C ALA A 347 -15.28 -5.67 -5.77
N ASP A 348 -15.09 -6.76 -5.03
CA ASP A 348 -16.13 -7.36 -4.18
C ASP A 348 -16.57 -6.38 -3.08
N TRP A 349 -15.63 -5.64 -2.48
CA TRP A 349 -15.97 -4.61 -1.49
C TRP A 349 -16.77 -3.48 -2.11
N HIS A 350 -16.32 -2.97 -3.27
CA HIS A 350 -17.03 -1.92 -3.98
C HIS A 350 -18.45 -2.36 -4.38
N ALA A 351 -18.63 -3.60 -4.84
CA ALA A 351 -19.92 -4.15 -5.26
C ALA A 351 -20.88 -4.38 -4.08
N GLN A 352 -20.39 -4.87 -2.94
CA GLN A 352 -21.22 -5.22 -1.79
C GLN A 352 -21.51 -4.02 -0.87
N PHE A 353 -20.53 -3.13 -0.68
CA PHE A 353 -20.60 -2.01 0.27
C PHE A 353 -20.00 -0.72 -0.30
N PRO A 354 -20.60 -0.12 -1.36
CA PRO A 354 -20.05 1.03 -2.06
C PRO A 354 -19.86 2.27 -1.17
N GLN A 355 -20.77 2.52 -0.22
CA GLN A 355 -20.63 3.63 0.72
C GLN A 355 -19.39 3.49 1.60
N SER A 356 -19.16 2.29 2.17
CA SER A 356 -17.99 2.03 3.01
C SER A 356 -16.69 2.07 2.22
N TYR A 357 -16.69 1.64 0.95
CA TYR A 357 -15.54 1.74 0.06
C TYR A 357 -15.16 3.21 -0.19
N ALA A 358 -16.15 4.07 -0.46
CA ALA A 358 -15.94 5.50 -0.66
C ALA A 358 -15.47 6.20 0.63
N GLU A 359 -16.12 5.93 1.77
CA GLU A 359 -15.76 6.52 3.08
C GLU A 359 -14.35 6.12 3.55
N ALA A 360 -13.84 4.96 3.10
CA ALA A 360 -12.49 4.49 3.37
C ALA A 360 -11.44 5.02 2.37
N TYR A 361 -11.84 5.86 1.40
CA TYR A 361 -10.97 6.46 0.38
C TYR A 361 -10.13 5.43 -0.38
N VAL A 362 -10.71 4.25 -0.66
CA VAL A 362 -9.96 3.09 -1.15
C VAL A 362 -9.26 3.37 -2.48
N ALA A 363 -9.92 4.09 -3.39
CA ALA A 363 -9.33 4.47 -4.67
C ALA A 363 -8.07 5.33 -4.52
N LEU A 364 -7.97 6.14 -3.46
CA LEU A 364 -6.78 6.96 -3.21
C LEU A 364 -5.62 6.14 -2.62
N CYS A 365 -5.95 5.08 -1.89
CA CYS A 365 -4.99 4.22 -1.19
C CYS A 365 -4.45 3.07 -2.06
N LEU A 366 -5.30 2.54 -2.96
CA LEU A 366 -4.99 1.38 -3.79
C LEU A 366 -3.65 1.49 -4.56
N PRO A 367 -3.35 2.60 -5.27
CA PRO A 367 -2.08 2.73 -6.01
C PRO A 367 -0.84 2.61 -5.12
N GLN A 368 -0.96 2.97 -3.84
CA GLN A 368 0.12 2.83 -2.87
C GLN A 368 0.23 1.39 -2.38
N LEU A 369 -0.92 0.74 -2.11
CA LEU A 369 -0.98 -0.63 -1.63
C LEU A 369 -0.31 -1.61 -2.61
N PHE A 370 -0.69 -1.59 -3.88
CA PHE A 370 -0.14 -2.51 -4.88
C PHE A 370 1.16 -2.02 -5.55
N SER A 371 1.69 -0.87 -5.11
CA SER A 371 2.91 -0.28 -5.67
C SER A 371 4.09 -1.27 -5.78
N PRO A 372 4.36 -2.15 -4.80
CA PRO A 372 5.46 -3.12 -4.88
C PRO A 372 5.38 -4.04 -6.13
N LEU A 373 4.17 -4.41 -6.54
CA LEU A 373 3.93 -5.29 -7.69
C LEU A 373 4.10 -4.55 -9.04
N VAL A 374 3.82 -3.25 -9.08
CA VAL A 374 4.15 -2.43 -10.26
C VAL A 374 5.65 -2.20 -10.33
N ARG A 375 6.28 -1.89 -9.19
CA ARG A 375 7.71 -1.60 -9.07
C ARG A 375 8.59 -2.76 -9.51
N ILE A 376 8.26 -3.99 -9.13
CA ILE A 376 9.02 -5.18 -9.57
C ILE A 376 9.00 -5.32 -11.10
N GLN A 377 7.87 -5.03 -11.76
CA GLN A 377 7.75 -5.07 -13.22
C GLN A 377 8.56 -3.95 -13.90
N LEU A 378 8.78 -2.82 -13.22
CA LEU A 378 9.57 -1.70 -13.71
C LEU A 378 11.10 -1.85 -13.51
N ILE A 379 11.59 -2.92 -12.86
CA ILE A 379 13.04 -3.11 -12.62
C ILE A 379 13.82 -3.12 -13.94
N GLY A 380 13.33 -3.82 -14.96
CA GLY A 380 13.99 -3.92 -16.27
C GLY A 380 13.67 -2.78 -17.23
N TRP A 381 12.80 -1.85 -16.84
CA TRP A 381 12.32 -0.80 -17.73
C TRP A 381 13.40 0.25 -17.95
N ASN A 382 13.72 0.52 -19.22
CA ASN A 382 14.61 1.60 -19.64
C ASN A 382 13.95 2.46 -20.73
N PRO A 383 13.38 3.62 -20.37
CA PRO A 383 12.61 4.46 -21.29
C PRO A 383 13.43 5.11 -22.41
N THR A 384 14.76 5.15 -22.30
CA THR A 384 15.66 5.74 -23.32
C THR A 384 16.32 4.69 -24.22
N ALA A 385 15.93 3.41 -24.09
CA ALA A 385 16.36 2.34 -24.97
C ALA A 385 15.51 2.24 -26.25
N VAL A 386 16.15 1.96 -27.39
CA VAL A 386 15.54 1.87 -28.73
C VAL A 386 14.26 1.03 -28.78
N ASN A 387 14.22 -0.09 -28.06
CA ASN A 387 13.08 -1.00 -28.00
C ASN A 387 12.51 -1.04 -26.56
N SER A 388 12.34 0.12 -25.93
CA SER A 388 11.70 0.20 -24.62
C SER A 388 10.26 -0.31 -24.68
N THR A 389 9.89 -1.17 -23.73
CA THR A 389 8.50 -1.58 -23.52
C THR A 389 7.65 -0.36 -23.18
N ARG A 390 6.51 -0.22 -23.87
CA ARG A 390 5.51 0.82 -23.55
C ARG A 390 4.72 0.40 -22.31
N LEU A 391 4.24 1.37 -21.53
CA LEU A 391 3.51 1.07 -20.29
C LEU A 391 2.25 0.24 -20.56
N ASP A 392 1.54 0.50 -21.66
CA ASP A 392 0.33 -0.21 -22.06
C ASP A 392 0.54 -1.69 -22.42
N GLN A 393 1.80 -2.10 -22.63
CA GLN A 393 2.17 -3.49 -22.88
C GLN A 393 2.51 -4.26 -21.61
N MET A 394 2.66 -3.58 -20.47
CA MET A 394 3.01 -4.23 -19.20
C MET A 394 1.77 -4.86 -18.54
N ASP A 395 1.97 -5.95 -17.81
CA ASP A 395 0.89 -6.73 -17.22
C ASP A 395 0.11 -5.90 -16.19
N TRP A 396 0.83 -5.19 -15.31
CA TRP A 396 0.20 -4.31 -14.31
C TRP A 396 -0.74 -3.26 -14.92
N PHE A 397 -0.44 -2.79 -16.13
CA PHE A 397 -1.24 -1.79 -16.81
C PHE A 397 -2.56 -2.39 -17.28
N ARG A 398 -2.49 -3.58 -17.90
CA ARG A 398 -3.67 -4.30 -18.38
C ARG A 398 -4.55 -4.74 -17.22
N ASP A 399 -3.96 -5.29 -16.16
CA ASP A 399 -4.69 -5.70 -14.96
C ASP A 399 -5.45 -4.52 -14.32
N LEU A 400 -4.82 -3.34 -14.27
CA LEU A 400 -5.45 -2.14 -13.73
C LEU A 400 -6.54 -1.58 -14.64
N LEU A 401 -6.36 -1.67 -15.96
CA LEU A 401 -7.37 -1.26 -16.92
C LEU A 401 -8.60 -2.19 -16.84
N ASP A 402 -8.38 -3.50 -16.76
CA ASP A 402 -9.44 -4.49 -16.60
C ASP A 402 -10.22 -4.25 -15.30
N PHE A 403 -9.51 -3.94 -14.19
CA PHE A 403 -10.14 -3.55 -12.92
C PHE A 403 -10.95 -2.24 -13.04
N ALA A 404 -10.41 -1.22 -13.67
CA ALA A 404 -11.09 0.07 -13.86
C ALA A 404 -12.34 -0.04 -14.76
N CYS A 405 -12.38 -1.03 -15.66
CA CYS A 405 -13.50 -1.31 -16.54
C CYS A 405 -14.55 -2.27 -15.94
N LEU A 406 -14.37 -2.76 -14.71
CA LEU A 406 -15.38 -3.60 -14.07
C LEU A 406 -16.70 -2.82 -13.91
N PRO A 407 -17.85 -3.43 -14.24
CA PRO A 407 -19.14 -2.80 -14.03
C PRO A 407 -19.35 -2.58 -12.54
N THR A 408 -19.21 -1.33 -12.10
CA THR A 408 -19.67 -0.89 -10.79
C THR A 408 -21.17 -1.20 -10.71
N GLY A 409 -21.58 -1.93 -9.65
CA GLY A 409 -22.95 -2.42 -9.46
C GLY A 409 -24.02 -1.32 -9.62
N PRO A 410 -25.32 -1.70 -9.64
CA PRO A 410 -26.40 -0.79 -9.99
C PRO A 410 -26.28 0.47 -9.15
N ALA A 411 -26.14 1.62 -9.83
CA ALA A 411 -26.14 2.93 -9.20
C ALA A 411 -27.37 2.96 -8.28
N VAL A 412 -27.12 2.86 -6.97
CA VAL A 412 -28.19 2.99 -5.99
C VAL A 412 -28.64 4.43 -6.14
N GLU A 413 -29.76 4.62 -6.82
CA GLU A 413 -30.55 5.84 -6.74
C GLU A 413 -30.94 6.02 -5.27
N SER A 414 -30.05 6.63 -4.50
CA SER A 414 -30.38 7.23 -3.24
C SER A 414 -31.43 8.29 -3.55
N LYS A 415 -32.70 7.96 -3.28
CA LYS A 415 -33.79 8.94 -3.32
C LYS A 415 -33.34 10.20 -2.57
N PRO A 416 -33.31 11.38 -3.21
CA PRO A 416 -33.02 12.59 -2.49
C PRO A 416 -34.22 12.88 -1.59
N ALA A 417 -34.01 12.86 -0.28
CA ALA A 417 -34.93 13.54 0.63
C ALA A 417 -34.89 15.03 0.23
N VAL A 418 -36.05 15.53 -0.14
CA VAL A 418 -36.28 16.86 -0.70
C VAL A 418 -35.66 17.94 0.20
N THR A 419 -34.62 18.60 -0.31
CA THR A 419 -34.40 20.03 -0.03
C THR A 419 -33.90 20.67 -1.31
N GLU A 420 -34.78 21.50 -1.90
CA GLU A 420 -34.49 22.29 -3.08
C GLU A 420 -33.29 23.21 -2.82
N LEU A 421 -32.19 22.96 -3.53
CA LEU A 421 -31.18 23.92 -3.99
C LEU A 421 -30.20 23.14 -4.88
N ALA A 422 -30.72 22.68 -6.02
CA ALA A 422 -29.92 22.07 -7.08
C ALA A 422 -29.12 23.15 -7.81
N VAL A 423 -27.88 23.37 -7.37
CA VAL A 423 -26.81 23.91 -8.20
C VAL A 423 -25.57 23.04 -7.95
N ASN A 424 -25.17 22.35 -9.02
CA ASN A 424 -23.96 21.53 -9.23
C ASN A 424 -24.15 20.01 -9.06
N GLY A 425 -23.93 19.31 -10.17
CA GLY A 425 -24.24 17.89 -10.37
C GLY A 425 -23.28 16.95 -9.66
N ALA A 426 -23.81 16.22 -8.67
CA ALA A 426 -23.13 15.15 -7.95
C ALA A 426 -23.94 13.86 -8.11
N SER A 427 -23.87 13.27 -9.30
CA SER A 427 -24.50 11.97 -9.57
C SER A 427 -23.67 11.17 -10.60
N THR A 428 -22.36 11.03 -10.37
CA THR A 428 -21.46 10.09 -11.09
C THR A 428 -20.08 9.88 -10.40
N GLU A 429 -19.95 10.03 -9.07
CA GLU A 429 -18.61 10.03 -8.44
C GLU A 429 -17.95 8.64 -8.33
N ALA A 430 -18.72 7.56 -8.16
CA ALA A 430 -18.16 6.22 -7.91
C ALA A 430 -17.40 5.60 -9.10
N THR A 431 -17.78 5.94 -10.34
CA THR A 431 -17.03 5.49 -11.55
C THR A 431 -15.78 6.32 -11.80
N ASP A 432 -15.72 7.56 -11.31
CA ASP A 432 -14.56 8.44 -11.50
C ASP A 432 -13.37 7.98 -10.64
N ASP A 433 -13.65 7.45 -9.45
CA ASP A 433 -12.62 7.01 -8.51
C ASP A 433 -11.76 5.86 -9.01
N THR A 434 -12.34 4.84 -9.66
CA THR A 434 -11.57 3.75 -10.25
C THR A 434 -10.83 4.19 -11.51
N LEU A 435 -11.41 5.09 -12.31
CA LEU A 435 -10.75 5.66 -13.50
C LEU A 435 -9.52 6.50 -13.15
N ARG A 436 -9.49 7.11 -11.96
CA ARG A 436 -8.32 7.87 -11.45
C ARG A 436 -7.15 6.99 -10.99
N LEU A 437 -7.37 5.69 -10.78
CA LEU A 437 -6.32 4.78 -10.29
C LEU A 437 -5.12 4.71 -11.22
N LEU A 438 -5.37 4.66 -12.54
CA LEU A 438 -4.30 4.56 -13.52
C LEU A 438 -3.45 5.85 -13.57
N PRO A 439 -4.03 7.07 -13.71
CA PRO A 439 -3.30 8.32 -13.57
C PRO A 439 -2.51 8.44 -12.25
N TYR A 440 -3.08 8.01 -11.12
CA TYR A 440 -2.38 8.04 -9.84
C TYR A 440 -1.25 7.00 -9.75
N THR A 441 -1.42 5.82 -10.33
CA THR A 441 -0.35 4.81 -10.39
C THR A 441 0.84 5.32 -11.22
N VAL A 442 0.55 5.95 -12.36
CA VAL A 442 1.59 6.58 -13.19
C VAL A 442 2.30 7.69 -12.42
N GLU A 443 1.58 8.58 -11.74
CA GLU A 443 2.18 9.67 -10.97
C GLU A 443 2.98 9.17 -9.75
N LYS A 444 2.43 8.24 -8.96
CA LYS A 444 3.00 7.83 -7.67
C LYS A 444 4.07 6.76 -7.79
N VAL A 445 4.09 5.99 -8.87
CA VAL A 445 5.01 4.85 -9.07
C VAL A 445 5.89 5.04 -10.30
N VAL A 446 5.29 5.15 -11.49
CA VAL A 446 6.04 5.20 -12.76
C VAL A 446 6.89 6.46 -12.85
N LEU A 447 6.33 7.62 -12.50
CA LEU A 447 7.03 8.90 -12.59
C LEU A 447 8.20 8.99 -11.60
N LYS A 448 8.07 8.41 -10.40
CA LYS A 448 9.18 8.30 -9.45
C LYS A 448 10.32 7.47 -10.05
N ARG A 449 10.00 6.32 -10.64
CA ARG A 449 10.99 5.47 -11.31
C ARG A 449 11.63 6.18 -12.50
N LEU A 450 10.83 6.86 -13.33
CA LEU A 450 11.33 7.66 -14.45
C LEU A 450 12.32 8.73 -13.98
N ASN A 451 11.99 9.45 -12.90
CA ASN A 451 12.87 10.47 -12.34
C ASN A 451 14.23 9.89 -11.89
N GLU A 452 14.21 8.74 -11.21
CA GLU A 452 15.45 8.04 -10.84
C GLU A 452 16.30 7.65 -12.05
N LEU A 453 15.67 7.13 -13.11
CA LEU A 453 16.35 6.70 -14.33
C LEU A 453 16.96 7.88 -15.10
N VAL A 454 16.22 8.99 -15.21
CA VAL A 454 16.70 10.24 -15.82
C VAL A 454 17.89 10.79 -15.05
N SER A 455 17.79 10.84 -13.72
CA SER A 455 18.89 11.27 -12.85
C SER A 455 20.14 10.37 -13.01
N ALA A 456 19.93 9.06 -13.09
CA ALA A 456 21.01 8.09 -13.07
C ALA A 456 21.70 7.85 -14.41
N SER A 457 20.97 7.93 -15.53
CA SER A 457 21.42 7.32 -16.79
C SER A 457 21.07 8.05 -18.07
N TRP A 458 20.14 9.01 -18.07
CA TRP A 458 19.82 9.77 -19.30
C TRP A 458 20.99 10.67 -19.70
N ASP A 459 21.45 10.57 -20.94
CA ASP A 459 22.50 11.41 -21.49
C ASP A 459 21.96 12.59 -22.34
N PRO A 460 22.10 13.85 -21.91
CA PRO A 460 21.62 15.01 -22.67
C PRO A 460 22.32 15.23 -24.01
N LEU A 461 23.54 14.70 -24.19
CA LEU A 461 24.27 14.77 -25.46
C LEU A 461 23.91 13.61 -26.40
N SER A 462 23.12 12.63 -25.95
CA SER A 462 22.54 11.62 -26.81
C SER A 462 21.25 12.13 -27.40
N GLY A 463 21.29 12.43 -28.71
CA GLY A 463 20.11 12.84 -29.46
C GLY A 463 19.04 11.75 -29.38
N ARG A 464 19.43 10.49 -29.55
CA ARG A 464 18.50 9.36 -29.51
C ARG A 464 17.80 9.23 -28.14
N GLU A 465 18.56 9.24 -27.04
CA GLU A 465 17.97 9.12 -25.70
C GLU A 465 17.07 10.33 -25.39
N SER A 466 17.49 11.54 -25.79
CA SER A 466 16.71 12.76 -25.60
C SER A 466 15.41 12.76 -26.41
N HIS A 467 15.42 12.28 -27.66
CA HIS A 467 14.21 12.14 -28.46
C HIS A 467 13.23 11.15 -27.80
N GLN A 468 13.72 9.99 -27.34
CA GLN A 468 12.86 9.01 -26.66
C GLN A 468 12.28 9.54 -25.36
N LEU A 469 13.08 10.23 -24.56
CA LEU A 469 12.61 10.85 -23.32
C LEU A 469 11.54 11.93 -23.60
N VAL A 470 11.75 12.78 -24.61
CA VAL A 470 10.78 13.80 -25.02
C VAL A 470 9.48 13.16 -25.51
N HIS A 471 9.56 12.13 -26.36
CA HIS A 471 8.40 11.38 -26.82
C HIS A 471 7.63 10.78 -25.65
N LEU A 472 8.31 10.10 -24.73
CA LEU A 472 7.67 9.53 -23.54
C LEU A 472 6.99 10.60 -22.69
N ILE A 473 7.67 11.69 -22.35
CA ILE A 473 7.08 12.75 -21.51
C ILE A 473 5.87 13.39 -22.21
N ARG A 474 5.94 13.60 -23.52
CA ARG A 474 4.81 14.13 -24.29
C ARG A 474 3.63 13.17 -24.29
N ASP A 475 3.88 11.88 -24.49
CA ASP A 475 2.84 10.86 -24.44
C ASP A 475 2.21 10.77 -23.05
N LEU A 476 3.02 10.79 -21.99
CA LEU A 476 2.53 10.74 -20.61
C LEU A 476 1.72 11.99 -20.23
N THR A 477 2.16 13.19 -20.62
CA THR A 477 1.44 14.46 -20.33
C THR A 477 0.14 14.62 -21.12
N VAL A 478 0.05 14.04 -22.32
CA VAL A 478 -1.20 14.00 -23.10
C VAL A 478 -2.16 12.95 -22.54
N THR A 479 -1.63 11.80 -22.10
CA THR A 479 -2.47 10.65 -21.69
C THR A 479 -2.97 10.77 -20.26
N TYR A 480 -2.16 11.30 -19.34
CA TYR A 480 -2.46 11.29 -17.91
C TYR A 480 -2.60 12.71 -17.35
N PRO A 481 -3.80 13.12 -16.89
CA PRO A 481 -4.05 14.48 -16.40
C PRO A 481 -3.32 14.80 -15.09
N THR A 482 -2.85 13.78 -14.35
CA THR A 482 -2.04 13.92 -13.14
C THR A 482 -0.64 14.46 -13.42
N LEU A 483 -0.16 14.37 -14.67
CA LEU A 483 1.13 14.92 -15.09
C LEU A 483 0.95 16.36 -15.58
N CYS A 484 0.69 17.26 -14.64
CA CYS A 484 0.46 18.68 -14.90
C CYS A 484 1.40 19.57 -14.06
N ALA A 485 1.46 20.85 -14.43
CA ALA A 485 2.17 21.87 -13.65
C ALA A 485 1.53 22.02 -12.26
N GLY A 486 2.35 22.17 -11.21
CA GLY A 486 1.89 22.16 -9.82
C GLY A 486 1.93 20.78 -9.15
N SER A 487 2.07 19.68 -9.90
CA SER A 487 2.37 18.38 -9.29
C SER A 487 3.85 18.30 -8.93
N ARG A 488 4.12 18.08 -7.64
CA ARG A 488 5.47 17.94 -7.10
C ARG A 488 6.30 16.88 -7.84
N SER A 489 5.69 15.75 -8.21
CA SER A 489 6.41 14.68 -8.90
C SER A 489 6.79 15.07 -10.33
N THR A 490 5.92 15.81 -11.02
CA THR A 490 6.20 16.36 -12.36
C THR A 490 7.29 17.42 -12.28
N GLU A 491 7.19 18.36 -11.34
CA GLU A 491 8.19 19.41 -11.12
C GLU A 491 9.58 18.82 -10.83
N GLN A 492 9.66 17.82 -9.94
CA GLN A 492 10.90 17.11 -9.63
C GLN A 492 11.54 16.44 -10.85
N LEU A 493 10.74 15.91 -11.78
CA LEU A 493 11.26 15.35 -13.02
C LEU A 493 11.91 16.44 -13.88
N PHE A 494 11.24 17.57 -14.08
CA PHE A 494 11.78 18.67 -14.88
C PHE A 494 12.99 19.34 -14.22
N GLU A 495 12.99 19.52 -12.89
CA GLU A 495 14.16 19.97 -12.14
C GLU A 495 15.35 19.04 -12.34
N THR A 496 15.12 17.72 -12.30
CA THR A 496 16.16 16.71 -12.54
C THR A 496 16.69 16.80 -13.96
N ILE A 497 15.83 16.98 -14.95
CA ILE A 497 16.22 17.17 -16.36
C ILE A 497 17.10 18.43 -16.51
N VAL A 498 16.65 19.57 -15.98
CA VAL A 498 17.40 20.83 -16.05
C VAL A 498 18.75 20.69 -15.38
N LYS A 499 18.81 20.15 -14.16
CA LYS A 499 20.06 19.92 -13.43
C LYS A 499 21.03 19.03 -14.21
N ARG A 500 20.52 17.99 -14.88
CA ARG A 500 21.34 17.10 -15.72
C ARG A 500 21.89 17.84 -16.95
N MET A 501 21.10 18.70 -17.58
CA MET A 501 21.57 19.56 -18.67
C MET A 501 22.64 20.56 -18.18
N GLU A 502 22.44 21.20 -17.04
CA GLU A 502 23.40 22.14 -16.44
C GLU A 502 24.75 21.47 -16.15
N VAL A 503 24.74 20.30 -15.49
CA VAL A 503 25.96 19.52 -15.22
C VAL A 503 26.67 19.16 -16.53
N THR A 504 25.91 18.76 -17.55
CA THR A 504 26.47 18.43 -18.87
C THR A 504 27.12 19.66 -19.52
N ILE A 505 26.50 20.84 -19.45
CA ILE A 505 27.06 22.08 -19.99
C ILE A 505 28.34 22.47 -19.25
N GLN A 506 28.36 22.35 -17.92
CA GLN A 506 29.49 22.75 -17.09
C GLN A 506 30.69 21.78 -17.19
N GLU A 507 30.42 20.48 -17.25
CA GLU A 507 31.47 19.45 -17.15
C GLU A 507 31.83 18.80 -18.50
N ASP A 508 30.91 18.75 -19.45
CA ASP A 508 31.07 17.97 -20.70
C ASP A 508 31.23 18.82 -21.96
N ILE A 509 30.95 20.12 -21.92
CA ILE A 509 31.11 21.02 -23.07
C ILE A 509 32.40 21.84 -22.93
N PHE A 510 33.35 21.63 -23.83
CA PHE A 510 34.56 22.45 -23.91
C PHE A 510 34.37 23.64 -24.84
N ILE A 511 34.52 24.84 -24.30
CA ILE A 511 34.54 26.09 -25.06
C ILE A 511 36.00 26.58 -25.11
N PRO A 512 36.71 26.44 -26.25
CA PRO A 512 38.07 26.93 -26.37
C PRO A 512 38.10 28.45 -26.19
N LEU A 513 38.83 28.93 -25.17
CA LEU A 513 39.13 30.33 -24.99
C LEU A 513 40.25 30.72 -25.95
N TYR A 514 39.89 31.10 -27.17
CA TYR A 514 40.86 31.70 -28.09
C TYR A 514 41.26 33.09 -27.55
N PRO A 515 42.55 33.44 -27.47
CA PRO A 515 42.94 34.82 -27.22
C PRO A 515 42.34 35.69 -28.33
N LYS A 516 41.75 36.83 -27.95
CA LYS A 516 41.29 37.84 -28.93
C LYS A 516 42.48 38.18 -29.83
N GLN A 517 42.28 38.05 -31.13
CA GLN A 517 43.26 38.41 -32.16
C GLN A 517 43.65 39.88 -32.06
#